data_AF-A0A2N8TK95-F1
#
_entry.id   AF-A0A2N8TK95-F1
#
_cell.length_a   1.000
_cell.length_b   1.000
_cell.length_c   1.000
_cell.angle_alpha   90.00
_cell.angle_beta   90.00
_cell.angle_gamma   90.00
#
_symmetry.space_group_name_H-M   'P 1'
#
loop_
_entity.id
_entity.type
_entity.pdbx_description
1 polymer ?
#
loop_
_entity_poly.entity_id
_entity_poly.type
_entity_poly.pdbx_seq_one_letter_code
_entity_poly.pdbx_strand_id
1 'polypeptide(L)'
;MSTLASRPVDIAEFWMKIPYGSWIPMQEAAQRLREVGLSGEVLTAAVRKGRRRSVLRTKARPEGTYVMRVREVQPTPAHAS
;
A
#
# COMPACT_ATOMS: atom_id res chain seq x y z
N MET A 1 -4.33 -26.94 23.25
CA MET A 1 -4.75 -25.56 22.97
C MET A 1 -3.74 -24.96 21.99
N SER A 2 -4.04 -25.00 20.70
CA SER A 2 -3.14 -24.45 19.68
C SER A 2 -3.19 -22.93 19.75
N THR A 3 -2.11 -22.32 20.24
CA THR A 3 -1.84 -20.89 20.02
C THR A 3 -1.71 -20.70 18.51
N LEU A 4 -2.76 -20.18 17.87
CA LEU A 4 -2.64 -19.61 16.53
C LEU A 4 -1.60 -18.50 16.67
N ALA A 5 -0.36 -18.80 16.28
CA ALA A 5 0.63 -17.78 15.99
C ALA A 5 -0.01 -16.88 14.94
N SER A 6 -0.47 -15.71 15.39
CA SER A 6 -1.02 -14.67 14.53
C SER A 6 0.05 -14.37 13.49
N ARG A 7 -0.10 -14.93 12.29
CA ARG A 7 0.86 -14.72 11.21
C ARG A 7 0.95 -13.20 11.03
N PRO A 8 2.15 -12.61 11.05
CA PRO A 8 2.27 -11.19 10.76
C PRO A 8 1.65 -10.98 9.39
N VAL A 9 0.52 -10.27 9.35
CA VAL A 9 -0.17 -9.99 8.09
C VAL A 9 0.84 -9.33 7.18
N ASP A 10 1.16 -10.00 6.07
CA ASP A 10 2.12 -9.46 5.13
C ASP A 10 1.48 -8.25 4.46
N ILE A 11 1.99 -7.08 4.81
CA ILE A 11 1.61 -5.80 4.23
C ILE A 11 1.67 -5.89 2.69
N ALA A 12 2.62 -6.66 2.13
CA ALA A 12 2.70 -6.90 0.70
C ALA A 12 1.47 -7.65 0.17
N GLU A 13 1.00 -8.67 0.88
CA GLU A 13 -0.23 -9.42 0.54
C GLU A 13 -1.47 -8.53 0.63
N PHE A 14 -1.55 -7.62 1.61
CA PHE A 14 -2.62 -6.63 1.68
C PHE A 14 -2.65 -5.74 0.44
N TRP A 15 -1.50 -5.16 0.05
CA TRP A 15 -1.43 -4.35 -1.17
C TRP A 15 -1.71 -5.17 -2.42
N MET A 16 -1.44 -6.48 -2.42
CA MET A 16 -1.78 -7.36 -3.53
C MET A 16 -3.29 -7.43 -3.80
N LYS A 17 -4.13 -7.24 -2.78
CA LYS A 17 -5.60 -7.22 -2.90
C LYS A 17 -6.15 -5.89 -3.43
N ILE A 18 -5.36 -4.81 -3.41
CA ILE A 18 -5.78 -3.53 -3.97
C ILE A 18 -5.56 -3.54 -5.48
N PRO A 19 -6.60 -3.26 -6.29
CA PRO A 19 -6.49 -3.24 -7.74
C PRO A 19 -5.46 -2.19 -8.20
N TYR A 20 -4.66 -2.58 -9.19
CA TYR A 20 -3.68 -1.69 -9.81
C TYR A 20 -4.39 -0.53 -10.52
N GLY A 21 -3.80 0.66 -10.46
CA GLY A 21 -4.31 1.83 -11.17
C GLY A 21 -5.56 2.48 -10.55
N SER A 22 -6.10 1.91 -9.46
CA SER A 22 -7.24 2.47 -8.74
C SER A 22 -6.79 3.33 -7.57
N TRP A 23 -7.27 4.58 -7.54
CA TRP A 23 -7.11 5.48 -6.40
C TRP A 23 -8.14 5.13 -5.33
N ILE A 24 -7.67 4.76 -4.14
CA ILE A 24 -8.53 4.56 -2.97
C ILE A 24 -8.24 5.63 -1.92
N PRO A 25 -9.24 6.13 -1.18
CA PRO A 25 -9.02 6.99 -0.02
C PRO A 25 -8.11 6.32 1.00
N MET A 26 -7.21 7.10 1.60
CA MET A 26 -6.28 6.58 2.62
C MET A 26 -7.00 6.15 3.89
N GLN A 27 -8.16 6.75 4.19
CA GLN A 27 -9.05 6.28 5.27
C GLN A 27 -9.61 4.89 5.00
N GLU A 28 -10.01 4.61 3.75
CA GLU A 28 -10.48 3.28 3.35
C GLU A 28 -9.35 2.25 3.44
N ALA A 29 -8.15 2.60 2.98
CA ALA A 29 -6.97 1.75 3.15
C ALA A 29 -6.66 1.47 4.64
N ALA A 30 -6.83 2.47 5.51
CA ALA A 30 -6.66 2.33 6.95
C ALA A 30 -7.71 1.42 7.58
N GLN A 31 -8.97 1.55 7.17
CA GLN A 31 -10.07 0.71 7.65
C GLN A 31 -9.83 -0.76 7.27
N ARG A 32 -9.50 -1.02 6.01
CA ARG A 32 -9.19 -2.38 5.54
C ARG A 32 -7.96 -2.99 6.24
N LEU A 33 -6.99 -2.18 6.64
CA LEU A 33 -5.85 -2.65 7.45
C LEU A 33 -6.24 -3.00 8.89
N ARG A 34 -7.15 -2.22 9.49
CA ARG A 34 -7.67 -2.53 10.83
C ARG A 34 -8.48 -3.81 10.84
N GLU A 35 -9.24 -4.09 9.78
CA GLU A 35 -10.00 -5.34 9.61
C GLU A 35 -9.09 -6.59 9.60
N VAL A 36 -7.84 -6.44 9.16
CA VAL A 36 -6.82 -7.50 9.22
C VAL A 36 -5.93 -7.40 10.47
N GLY A 37 -6.29 -6.58 11.45
CA GLY A 37 -5.57 -6.48 12.73
C GLY A 37 -4.29 -5.64 12.70
N LEU A 38 -4.07 -4.83 11.65
CA LEU A 38 -2.92 -3.93 11.55
C LEU A 38 -3.26 -2.50 11.98
N SER A 39 -2.34 -1.86 12.73
CA SER A 39 -2.55 -0.50 13.25
C SER A 39 -2.39 0.57 12.16
N GLY A 40 -2.96 1.77 12.40
CA GLY A 40 -2.83 2.90 11.48
C GLY A 40 -1.38 3.41 11.31
N GLU A 41 -0.51 3.18 12.29
CA GLU A 41 0.92 3.51 12.17
C GLU A 41 1.62 2.61 11.14
N VAL A 42 1.22 1.34 11.10
CA VAL A 42 1.71 0.37 10.11
C VAL A 42 1.32 0.78 8.69
N LEU A 43 0.11 1.36 8.48
CA LEU A 43 -0.28 1.92 7.18
C LEU A 43 0.70 3.01 6.73
N THR A 44 1.04 3.94 7.61
CA THR A 44 1.91 5.07 7.26
C THR A 44 3.31 4.58 6.88
N ALA A 45 3.85 3.63 7.66
CA ALA A 45 5.12 2.99 7.35
C ALA A 45 5.06 2.20 6.03
N ALA A 46 3.97 1.46 5.78
CA ALA A 46 3.73 0.71 4.56
C ALA A 46 3.65 1.60 3.32
N VAL A 47 2.90 2.70 3.39
CA VAL A 47 2.77 3.68 2.30
C VAL A 47 4.12 4.32 2.03
N ARG A 48 4.86 4.73 3.07
CA ARG A 48 6.21 5.32 2.92
C ARG A 48 7.17 4.34 2.24
N LYS A 49 7.17 3.07 2.66
CA LYS A 49 8.00 2.00 2.08
C LYS A 49 7.60 1.71 0.63
N GLY A 50 6.31 1.62 0.33
CA GLY A 50 5.81 1.37 -1.02
C GLY A 50 6.08 2.53 -1.99
N ARG A 51 6.00 3.78 -1.52
CA ARG A 51 6.40 4.95 -2.31
C ARG A 51 7.89 4.95 -2.64
N ARG A 52 8.76 4.60 -1.67
CA ARG A 52 10.22 4.47 -1.90
C ARG A 52 10.56 3.40 -2.93
N ARG A 53 9.77 2.32 -2.99
CA ARG A 53 9.93 1.22 -3.95
C ARG A 53 9.20 1.44 -5.27
N SER A 54 8.62 2.62 -5.50
CA SER A 54 7.84 2.92 -6.71
C SER A 54 6.67 1.97 -6.99
N VAL A 55 6.13 1.31 -5.96
CA VAL A 55 4.96 0.42 -6.05
C VAL A 55 3.66 1.10 -5.60
N LEU A 56 3.76 2.23 -4.90
CA LEU A 56 2.63 3.06 -4.49
C LEU A 56 2.81 4.52 -4.92
N ARG A 57 1.70 5.16 -5.30
CA ARG A 57 1.58 6.61 -5.46
C ARG A 57 0.57 7.13 -4.45
N THR A 58 0.79 8.37 -4.00
CA THR A 58 -0.15 9.10 -3.14
C THR A 58 -0.50 10.41 -3.78
N LYS A 59 -1.75 10.84 -3.66
CA LYS A 59 -2.23 12.12 -4.18
C LYS A 59 -3.11 12.78 -3.13
N ALA A 60 -2.83 14.04 -2.82
CA ALA A 60 -3.72 14.88 -2.00
C ALA A 60 -4.79 15.49 -2.91
N ARG A 61 -6.04 15.50 -2.45
CA ARG A 61 -7.19 16.16 -3.06
C ARG A 61 -7.95 16.95 -1.98
N PRO A 62 -8.86 17.87 -2.34
CA PRO A 62 -9.67 18.60 -1.36
C PRO A 62 -10.44 17.69 -0.39
N GLU A 63 -10.85 16.51 -0.86
CA GLU A 63 -11.63 15.55 -0.08
C GLU A 63 -10.75 14.65 0.81
N GLY A 64 -9.43 14.66 0.62
CA GLY A 64 -8.49 13.88 1.43
C GLY A 64 -7.28 13.33 0.66
N THR A 65 -6.55 12.43 1.32
CA THR A 65 -5.39 11.75 0.73
C THR A 65 -5.81 10.42 0.11
N TYR A 66 -5.31 10.14 -1.08
CA TYR A 66 -5.56 8.92 -1.83
C TYR A 66 -4.25 8.16 -2.05
N VAL A 67 -4.34 6.83 -2.09
CA VAL A 67 -3.25 5.92 -2.41
C VAL A 67 -3.63 5.06 -3.61
N MET A 68 -2.66 4.77 -4.47
CA MET A 68 -2.84 3.92 -5.63
C MET A 68 -1.65 2.98 -5.76
N ARG A 69 -1.94 1.72 -6.04
CA ARG A 69 -0.92 0.74 -6.41
C ARG A 69 -0.56 0.89 -7.88
N VAL A 70 0.73 0.99 -8.16
CA VAL A 70 1.26 1.02 -9.52
C VAL A 70 1.91 -0.32 -9.83
N ARG A 71 1.79 -0.80 -11.08
CA ARG A 71 2.68 -1.87 -11.55
C ARG A 71 4.09 -1.31 -11.48
N GLU A 72 5.04 -2.13 -11.05
CA GLU A 72 6.46 -1.79 -11.08
C GLU A 72 6.77 -1.29 -12.49
N VAL A 73 6.96 0.02 -12.63
CA VAL A 73 7.47 0.57 -13.88
C VAL A 73 8.94 0.18 -13.81
N GLN A 74 9.30 -0.90 -14.52
CA GLN A 74 10.70 -1.14 -14.86
C GLN A 74 11.30 0.22 -15.23
N PRO A 75 12.42 0.64 -14.62
CA PRO A 75 13.09 1.84 -15.09
C PRO A 75 13.30 1.64 -16.59
N THR A 76 12.64 2.47 -17.40
CA THR A 76 12.91 2.51 -18.83
C THR A 76 14.41 2.66 -18.95
N PRO A 77 15.15 1.72 -19.58
CA PRO A 77 16.58 1.91 -19.76
C PRO A 77 16.73 3.25 -20.46
N ALA A 78 17.44 4.17 -19.81
CA ALA A 78 17.81 5.42 -20.43
C ALA A 78 18.47 5.04 -21.76
N HIS A 79 17.83 5.43 -22.86
CA HIS A 79 18.43 5.32 -24.17
C HIS A 79 19.67 6.22 -24.10
N ALA A 80 20.83 5.61 -23.87
CA ALA A 80 22.11 6.26 -24.04
C ALA A 80 22.18 6.59 -25.53
N SER A 81 21.94 7.87 -25.84
CA SER A 81 22.23 8.45 -27.15
C SER A 81 23.73 8.67 -27.28
#